data_AF-A0A2U1LS76-F1
#
_entry.id   AF-A0A2U1LS76-F1
#
_cell.length_a   1.000
_cell.length_b   1.000
_cell.length_c   1.000
_cell.angle_alpha   90.00
_cell.angle_beta   90.00
_cell.angle_gamma   90.00
#
_symmetry.space_group_name_H-M   'P 1'
#
loop_
_entity.id
_entity.type
_entity.pdbx_description
1 polymer ?
#
loop_
_entity_poly.entity_id
_entity_poly.type
_entity_poly.pdbx_seq_one_letter_code
_entity_poly.pdbx_strand_id
1 'polypeptide(L)'
;MGVGIPGAINPHNIATRAFDVSPSPVKRLVKPSSYLLSSYMNKKTRVELKMTKPEFILGNSIFAMRGEKLIRKVKPRIASLKWKTKNNYIDCGVFTMLHMDNYTSEALGKWDCGLVAESKEQSDQLRVLRFKFATKILLDKVNVHAGRMYELALEFDKLSPGEKLSIILSAVRNRDARDRKF
;
A
#
# COMPACT_ATOMS: atom_id res chain seq x y z
N MET A 1 -38.57 52.39 16.49
CA MET A 1 -37.35 52.67 17.27
C MET A 1 -36.52 51.40 17.29
N GLY A 2 -35.71 51.19 16.24
CA GLY A 2 -34.84 50.04 16.11
C GLY A 2 -33.54 50.29 16.84
N VAL A 3 -33.09 49.32 17.65
CA VAL A 3 -31.83 49.39 18.37
C VAL A 3 -30.87 48.42 17.69
N GLY A 4 -29.90 48.97 16.95
CA GLY A 4 -28.86 48.22 16.27
C GLY A 4 -27.81 47.70 17.24
N ILE A 5 -27.38 46.46 17.05
CA ILE A 5 -26.23 45.87 17.75
C ILE A 5 -25.02 46.00 16.82
N PRO A 6 -23.94 46.70 17.22
CA PRO A 6 -22.69 46.78 16.48
C PRO A 6 -21.76 45.62 16.88
N GLY A 7 -21.24 44.88 15.90
CA GLY A 7 -20.25 43.82 16.19
C GLY A 7 -19.95 42.83 15.07
N ALA A 8 -20.30 43.11 13.82
CA ALA A 8 -19.90 42.26 12.68
C ALA A 8 -18.41 42.45 12.39
N ILE A 9 -17.58 41.51 12.86
CA ILE A 9 -16.16 41.42 12.48
C ILE A 9 -16.11 40.72 11.12
N ASN A 10 -15.71 41.51 10.12
CA ASN A 10 -15.56 41.13 8.74
C ASN A 10 -14.09 40.69 8.49
N PRO A 11 -13.78 39.44 8.12
CA PRO A 11 -12.43 39.09 7.71
C PRO A 11 -12.25 39.21 6.19
N HIS A 12 -12.36 40.45 5.68
CA HIS A 12 -11.54 40.85 4.54
C HIS A 12 -10.15 41.13 5.09
N ASN A 13 -9.24 40.15 4.99
CA ASN A 13 -7.78 40.28 4.88
C ASN A 13 -7.12 38.91 5.14
N ILE A 14 -7.25 37.98 4.19
CA ILE A 14 -6.25 36.91 4.03
C ILE A 14 -5.49 37.25 2.75
N ALA A 15 -4.37 37.94 2.94
CA ALA A 15 -3.46 38.27 1.86
C ALA A 15 -2.90 36.98 1.25
N THR A 16 -3.15 36.81 -0.04
CA THR A 16 -2.54 35.83 -0.91
C THR A 16 -1.04 36.12 -0.99
N ARG A 17 -0.21 35.42 -0.20
CA ARG A 17 1.22 35.32 -0.45
C ARG A 17 1.48 34.01 -1.20
N ALA A 18 1.46 34.11 -2.52
CA ALA A 18 2.14 33.17 -3.39
C ALA A 18 3.64 33.27 -3.05
N PHE A 19 4.20 32.18 -2.52
CA PHE A 19 5.64 31.96 -2.58
C PHE A 19 5.91 31.10 -3.81
N ASP A 20 6.09 31.77 -4.94
CA ASP A 20 6.86 31.24 -6.03
C ASP A 20 8.31 31.09 -5.55
N VAL A 21 8.75 29.86 -5.32
CA VAL A 21 9.96 29.22 -5.87
C VAL A 21 9.92 27.79 -5.34
N SER A 22 9.41 26.87 -6.15
CA SER A 22 9.69 25.44 -5.94
C SER A 22 11.16 25.21 -6.25
N PRO A 23 12.01 24.74 -5.32
CA PRO A 23 13.29 24.19 -5.71
C PRO A 23 13.01 22.93 -6.56
N SER A 24 13.58 22.88 -7.75
CA SER A 24 13.74 21.67 -8.55
C SER A 24 14.10 20.47 -7.63
N PRO A 25 13.55 19.26 -7.84
CA PRO A 25 13.82 18.13 -6.96
C PRO A 25 15.31 17.78 -6.99
N VAL A 26 16.06 18.23 -5.99
CA VAL A 26 17.41 17.74 -5.74
C VAL A 26 17.24 16.26 -5.43
N LYS A 27 17.74 15.39 -6.32
CA LYS A 27 17.77 13.94 -6.11
C LYS A 27 18.44 13.71 -4.76
N ARG A 28 17.66 13.26 -3.77
CA ARG A 28 18.18 12.91 -2.45
C ARG A 28 19.22 11.81 -2.67
N LEU A 29 20.51 12.14 -2.54
CA LEU A 29 21.60 11.18 -2.56
C LEU A 29 21.66 10.45 -1.20
N VAL A 30 20.51 9.96 -0.72
CA VAL A 30 20.45 9.22 0.55
C VAL A 30 20.74 7.77 0.20
N LYS A 31 21.76 7.20 0.87
CA LYS A 31 22.06 5.77 0.79
C LYS A 31 20.75 4.99 0.96
N PRO A 32 20.44 4.01 0.08
CA PRO A 32 19.22 3.24 0.22
C PRO A 32 19.13 2.64 1.63
N SER A 33 17.91 2.70 2.18
CA SER A 33 17.53 2.12 3.47
C SER A 33 18.11 0.72 3.64
N SER A 34 18.69 0.45 4.82
CA SER A 34 19.23 -0.87 5.18
C SER A 34 18.18 -1.98 5.18
N TYR A 35 16.88 -1.63 5.10
CA TYR A 35 15.75 -2.56 5.14
C TYR A 35 15.33 -3.10 3.77
N LEU A 36 16.03 -2.74 2.70
CA LEU A 36 16.00 -3.54 1.46
C LEU A 36 16.85 -4.83 1.56
N LEU A 37 17.46 -5.08 2.72
CA LEU A 37 18.13 -6.34 3.02
C LEU A 37 17.13 -7.30 3.67
N SER A 38 16.48 -8.08 2.80
CA SER A 38 15.76 -9.29 3.18
C SER A 38 16.70 -10.27 3.92
N SER A 39 16.18 -11.03 4.88
CA SER A 39 16.92 -12.16 5.52
C SER A 39 17.33 -13.24 4.49
N TYR A 40 16.79 -13.16 3.28
CA TYR A 40 17.12 -14.00 2.15
C TYR A 40 18.35 -13.45 1.40
N MET A 41 19.53 -13.97 1.75
CA MET A 41 20.83 -13.73 1.11
C MET A 41 21.10 -12.25 0.80
N ASN A 42 21.80 -11.57 1.73
CA ASN A 42 22.31 -10.19 1.64
C ASN A 42 23.30 -9.91 0.48
N LYS A 43 23.32 -10.71 -0.58
CA LYS A 43 23.91 -10.30 -1.85
C LYS A 43 22.85 -9.44 -2.52
N LYS A 44 23.05 -8.13 -2.56
CA LYS A 44 22.27 -7.26 -3.46
C LYS A 44 22.25 -7.96 -4.82
N THR A 45 21.08 -8.36 -5.30
CA THR A 45 20.93 -8.76 -6.69
C THR A 45 21.55 -7.63 -7.49
N ARG A 46 22.64 -7.92 -8.20
CA ARG A 46 23.25 -6.93 -9.08
C ARG A 46 22.16 -6.64 -10.10
N VAL A 47 21.53 -5.47 -9.97
CA VAL A 47 20.54 -5.02 -10.94
C VAL A 47 21.32 -4.72 -12.20
N GLU A 48 21.54 -5.76 -12.99
CA GLU A 48 22.10 -5.61 -14.32
C GLU A 48 21.03 -4.94 -15.17
N LEU A 49 21.20 -3.64 -15.37
CA LEU A 49 20.33 -2.85 -16.26
C LEU A 49 20.37 -3.37 -17.70
N LYS A 50 21.36 -4.19 -18.04
CA LYS A 50 21.49 -4.87 -19.32
C LYS A 50 20.53 -6.03 -19.37
N MET A 51 19.31 -5.73 -19.77
CA MET A 51 18.36 -6.74 -20.20
C MET A 51 18.80 -7.23 -21.58
N THR A 52 18.91 -8.55 -21.76
CA THR A 52 19.19 -9.12 -23.08
C THR A 52 18.05 -8.76 -24.04
N LYS A 53 18.35 -8.68 -25.35
CA LYS A 53 17.32 -8.38 -26.36
C LYS A 53 16.10 -9.32 -26.27
N PRO A 54 16.27 -10.65 -26.05
CA PRO A 54 15.14 -11.54 -25.79
C PRO A 54 14.34 -11.20 -24.54
N GLU A 55 14.99 -10.89 -23.41
CA GLU A 55 14.30 -10.49 -22.17
C GLU A 55 13.55 -9.17 -22.33
N PHE A 56 14.09 -8.21 -23.09
CA PHE A 56 13.43 -6.94 -23.35
C PHE A 56 12.19 -7.11 -24.22
N ILE A 57 12.27 -7.93 -25.28
CA ILE A 57 11.13 -8.22 -26.14
C ILE A 57 10.06 -8.97 -25.34
N LEU A 58 10.44 -10.01 -24.59
CA LEU A 58 9.52 -10.80 -23.79
C LEU A 58 8.89 -9.96 -22.68
N GLY A 59 9.69 -9.17 -21.95
CA GLY A 59 9.24 -8.27 -20.91
C GLY A 59 8.25 -7.25 -21.46
N ASN A 60 8.53 -6.60 -22.59
CA ASN A 60 7.59 -5.69 -23.22
C ASN A 60 6.29 -6.40 -23.64
N SER A 61 6.34 -7.58 -24.26
CA SER A 61 5.11 -8.29 -24.65
C SER A 61 4.30 -8.77 -23.45
N ILE A 62 4.93 -9.19 -22.34
CA ILE A 62 4.27 -9.59 -21.10
C ILE A 62 3.66 -8.38 -20.37
N PHE A 63 4.44 -7.32 -20.16
CA PHE A 63 4.06 -6.17 -19.34
C PHE A 63 3.28 -5.10 -20.11
N ALA A 64 3.29 -5.09 -21.44
CA ALA A 64 2.45 -4.18 -22.23
C ALA A 64 0.94 -4.48 -22.10
N MET A 65 0.56 -5.56 -21.40
CA MET A 65 -0.82 -6.06 -21.26
C MET A 65 -1.56 -6.24 -22.60
N ARG A 66 -0.84 -6.16 -23.74
CA ARG A 66 -1.31 -6.67 -25.02
C ARG A 66 -1.10 -8.16 -24.95
N GLY A 67 -2.15 -8.89 -24.61
CA GLY A 67 -2.12 -10.36 -24.59
C GLY A 67 -1.82 -10.90 -25.99
N GLU A 68 -0.54 -10.95 -26.35
CA GLU A 68 -0.08 -11.49 -27.62
C GLU A 68 -0.63 -12.90 -27.80
N LYS A 69 -1.06 -13.22 -29.02
CA LYS A 69 -1.62 -14.54 -29.36
C LYS A 69 -0.68 -15.71 -29.00
N LEU A 70 0.63 -15.45 -28.88
CA LEU A 70 1.64 -16.43 -28.47
C LEU A 70 1.69 -16.64 -26.95
N ILE A 71 1.58 -15.57 -26.14
CA ILE A 71 1.52 -15.67 -24.67
C ILE A 71 0.26 -16.45 -24.24
N ARG A 72 -0.86 -16.27 -24.95
CA ARG A 72 -2.09 -17.08 -24.73
C ARG A 72 -1.88 -18.58 -24.89
N LYS A 73 -0.88 -19.00 -25.67
CA LYS A 73 -0.54 -20.42 -25.88
C LYS A 73 0.40 -20.98 -24.81
N VAL A 74 1.08 -20.11 -24.05
CA VAL A 74 1.93 -20.53 -22.95
C VAL A 74 1.04 -20.97 -21.79
N LYS A 75 1.16 -22.23 -21.37
CA LYS A 75 0.51 -22.70 -20.15
C LYS A 75 1.35 -22.23 -18.96
N PRO A 76 0.89 -21.26 -18.15
CA PRO A 76 1.65 -20.84 -16.98
C PRO A 76 1.75 -22.01 -16.00
N ARG A 77 2.95 -22.23 -15.46
CA ARG A 77 3.14 -23.16 -14.35
C ARG A 77 2.69 -22.48 -13.06
N ILE A 78 1.40 -22.60 -12.76
CA ILE A 78 0.81 -22.06 -11.54
C ILE A 78 1.10 -23.03 -10.40
N ALA A 79 1.74 -22.55 -9.33
CA ALA A 79 1.94 -23.33 -8.12
C ALA A 79 0.59 -23.78 -7.55
N SER A 80 0.44 -25.08 -7.28
CA SER A 80 -0.78 -25.60 -6.65
C SER A 80 -0.71 -25.37 -5.14
N LEU A 81 -1.01 -24.16 -4.70
CA LEU A 81 -1.03 -23.75 -3.31
C LEU A 81 -2.41 -24.01 -2.70
N LYS A 82 -2.48 -24.55 -1.48
CA LYS A 82 -3.75 -24.84 -0.78
C LYS A 82 -4.59 -23.59 -0.55
N TRP A 83 -3.93 -22.45 -0.37
CA TRP A 83 -4.50 -21.16 -0.02
C TRP A 83 -4.70 -20.23 -1.23
N LYS A 84 -4.53 -20.74 -2.46
CA LYS A 84 -4.80 -19.96 -3.67
C LYS A 84 -6.25 -19.49 -3.71
N THR A 85 -6.47 -18.29 -4.26
CA THR A 85 -7.79 -17.68 -4.41
C THR A 85 -8.20 -17.63 -5.87
N LYS A 86 -9.52 -17.62 -6.11
CA LYS A 86 -10.14 -17.38 -7.42
C LYS A 86 -10.90 -16.05 -7.45
N ASN A 87 -11.48 -15.64 -6.32
CA ASN A 87 -12.40 -14.51 -6.25
C ASN A 87 -11.80 -13.30 -5.54
N ASN A 88 -10.63 -13.45 -4.91
CA ASN A 88 -9.94 -12.38 -4.22
C ASN A 88 -8.89 -11.70 -5.12
N TYR A 89 -9.22 -10.49 -5.58
CA TYR A 89 -8.34 -9.63 -6.39
C TYR A 89 -7.78 -8.42 -5.63
N ILE A 90 -8.19 -8.21 -4.38
CA ILE A 90 -7.81 -7.03 -3.59
C ILE A 90 -6.60 -7.27 -2.67
N ASP A 91 -6.25 -8.53 -2.41
CA ASP A 91 -5.24 -8.91 -1.40
C ASP A 91 -3.90 -9.37 -1.97
N CYS A 92 -3.65 -9.16 -3.25
CA CYS A 92 -2.38 -9.57 -3.88
C CYS A 92 -1.15 -9.05 -3.12
N GLY A 93 -1.20 -7.83 -2.59
CA GLY A 93 -0.15 -7.26 -1.75
C GLY A 93 0.03 -7.97 -0.40
N VAL A 94 -1.07 -8.40 0.23
CA VAL A 94 -1.03 -9.15 1.50
C VAL A 94 -0.40 -10.52 1.30
N PHE A 95 -0.80 -11.23 0.23
CA PHE A 95 -0.19 -12.51 -0.14
C PHE A 95 1.30 -12.35 -0.44
N THR A 96 1.69 -11.29 -1.15
CA THR A 96 3.09 -11.01 -1.48
C THR A 96 3.91 -10.74 -0.22
N MET A 97 3.44 -9.88 0.68
CA MET A 97 4.14 -9.58 1.94
C MET A 97 4.25 -10.83 2.82
N LEU A 98 3.16 -11.60 2.95
CA LEU A 98 3.18 -12.85 3.72
C LEU A 98 4.15 -13.88 3.12
N HIS A 99 4.21 -13.96 1.79
CA HIS A 99 5.13 -14.82 1.08
C HIS A 99 6.58 -14.44 1.39
N MET A 100 6.93 -13.15 1.26
CA MET A 100 8.29 -12.70 1.54
C MET A 100 8.68 -12.86 3.02
N ASP A 101 7.74 -12.68 3.96
CA ASP A 101 7.97 -12.78 5.40
C ASP A 101 8.23 -14.23 5.86
N ASN A 102 7.67 -15.22 5.17
CA ASN A 102 7.77 -16.64 5.55
C ASN A 102 8.67 -17.45 4.62
N TYR A 103 9.57 -16.81 3.87
CA TYR A 103 10.39 -17.48 2.85
C TYR A 103 11.48 -18.40 3.37
N THR A 104 11.16 -19.70 3.42
CA THR A 104 12.02 -20.80 3.88
C THR A 104 12.80 -21.49 2.77
N SER A 105 12.82 -20.98 1.53
CA SER A 105 13.44 -21.62 0.34
C SER A 105 12.83 -22.95 -0.12
N GLU A 106 11.67 -23.34 0.43
CA GLU A 106 11.01 -24.59 0.07
C GLU A 106 10.58 -24.66 -1.40
N ALA A 107 10.51 -25.90 -1.90
CA ALA A 107 10.07 -26.17 -3.27
C ALA A 107 8.62 -25.73 -3.52
N LEU A 108 8.35 -25.35 -4.77
CA LEU A 108 7.04 -24.91 -5.24
C LEU A 108 5.95 -25.94 -4.87
N GLY A 109 4.98 -25.53 -4.05
CA GLY A 109 3.83 -26.36 -3.63
C GLY A 109 3.96 -27.06 -2.28
N LYS A 110 5.14 -27.05 -1.63
CA LYS A 110 5.29 -27.51 -0.24
C LYS A 110 5.09 -26.40 0.80
N TRP A 111 5.10 -25.17 0.31
CA TRP A 111 4.99 -23.97 1.12
C TRP A 111 3.66 -23.86 1.88
N ASP A 112 3.77 -23.68 3.19
CA ASP A 112 2.65 -23.35 4.07
C ASP A 112 2.89 -22.04 4.82
N CYS A 113 2.11 -21.00 4.51
CA CYS A 113 2.12 -19.74 5.27
C CYS A 113 0.99 -19.66 6.32
N GLY A 114 0.36 -20.79 6.66
CA GLY A 114 -0.70 -20.85 7.68
C GLY A 114 -2.06 -20.34 7.21
N LEU A 115 -2.21 -20.01 5.93
CA LEU A 115 -3.51 -19.65 5.35
C LEU A 115 -4.32 -20.91 5.04
N VAL A 116 -5.61 -20.87 5.38
CA VAL A 116 -6.57 -21.91 4.97
C VAL A 116 -6.98 -21.70 3.51
N ALA A 117 -7.71 -22.66 2.94
CA ALA A 117 -8.27 -22.53 1.59
C ALA A 117 -9.27 -21.37 1.50
N GLU A 118 -9.47 -20.83 0.29
CA GLU A 118 -10.37 -19.69 0.05
C GLU A 118 -11.75 -19.92 0.65
N SER A 119 -12.04 -19.15 1.70
CA SER A 119 -13.21 -19.31 2.57
C SER A 119 -13.44 -18.04 3.38
N LYS A 120 -14.53 -18.02 4.16
CA LYS A 120 -14.79 -16.95 5.11
C LYS A 120 -13.68 -16.84 6.16
N GLU A 121 -13.18 -17.98 6.63
CA GLU A 121 -12.07 -18.03 7.57
C GLU A 121 -10.80 -17.42 6.97
N GLN A 122 -10.44 -17.78 5.73
CA GLN A 122 -9.31 -17.14 5.04
C GLN A 122 -9.52 -15.63 4.92
N SER A 123 -10.74 -15.19 4.62
CA SER A 123 -11.05 -13.75 4.51
C SER A 123 -10.82 -13.01 5.83
N ASP A 124 -11.11 -13.66 6.97
CA ASP A 124 -10.87 -13.10 8.30
C ASP A 124 -9.37 -13.14 8.66
N GLN A 125 -8.64 -14.21 8.31
CA GLN A 125 -7.16 -14.26 8.38
C GLN A 125 -6.53 -13.10 7.60
N LEU A 126 -6.97 -12.87 6.36
CA LEU A 126 -6.49 -11.78 5.51
C LEU A 126 -6.85 -10.40 6.10
N ARG A 127 -7.98 -10.24 6.80
CA ARG A 127 -8.31 -8.98 7.50
C ARG A 127 -7.31 -8.68 8.61
N VAL A 128 -6.97 -9.68 9.40
CA VAL A 128 -5.97 -9.56 10.47
C VAL A 128 -4.59 -9.26 9.88
N LEU A 129 -4.20 -9.93 8.80
CA LEU A 129 -2.92 -9.68 8.13
C LEU A 129 -2.83 -8.28 7.52
N ARG A 130 -3.91 -7.78 6.87
CA ARG A 130 -3.97 -6.39 6.41
C ARG A 130 -3.70 -5.43 7.55
N PHE A 131 -4.38 -5.61 8.68
CA PHE A 131 -4.20 -4.76 9.85
C PHE A 131 -2.74 -4.84 10.36
N LYS A 132 -2.20 -6.04 10.54
CA LYS A 132 -0.82 -6.26 11.01
C LYS A 132 0.23 -5.66 10.09
N PHE A 133 0.10 -5.80 8.78
CA PHE A 133 1.04 -5.22 7.84
C PHE A 133 0.89 -3.70 7.75
N ALA A 134 -0.33 -3.17 7.76
CA ALA A 134 -0.57 -1.73 7.77
C ALA A 134 0.03 -1.07 9.03
N THR A 135 -0.17 -1.64 10.22
CA THR A 135 0.40 -1.11 11.46
C THR A 135 1.92 -1.17 11.45
N LYS A 136 2.51 -2.29 11.01
CA LYS A 136 3.97 -2.40 10.82
C LYS A 136 4.49 -1.30 9.90
N ILE A 137 3.88 -1.07 8.73
CA ILE A 137 4.31 -0.04 7.78
C ILE A 137 4.18 1.36 8.37
N LEU A 138 3.05 1.65 9.03
CA LEU A 138 2.77 2.98 9.57
C LEU A 138 3.69 3.34 10.73
N LEU A 139 4.03 2.37 11.58
CA LEU A 139 4.84 2.57 12.79
C LEU A 139 6.32 2.20 12.59
N ASP A 140 6.72 1.80 11.38
CA ASP A 140 8.10 1.45 11.09
C ASP A 140 9.01 2.67 11.30
N LYS A 141 10.19 2.45 11.87
CA LYS A 141 11.18 3.51 12.13
C LYS A 141 11.68 4.25 10.88
N VAL A 142 11.55 3.65 9.69
CA VAL A 142 11.92 4.27 8.41
C VAL A 142 10.81 5.23 7.95
N ASN A 143 9.57 5.06 8.41
CA ASN A 143 8.51 6.01 8.15
C ASN A 143 8.75 7.28 8.98
N VAL A 144 9.14 8.36 8.30
CA VAL A 144 9.38 9.67 8.92
C VAL A 144 8.15 10.25 9.63
N HIS A 145 6.96 9.71 9.36
CA HIS A 145 5.71 10.09 10.01
C HIS A 145 5.27 9.13 11.13
N ALA A 146 6.04 8.10 11.46
CA ALA A 146 5.64 7.08 12.43
C ALA A 146 5.22 7.67 13.79
N GLY A 147 5.99 8.63 14.32
CA GLY A 147 5.66 9.33 15.57
C GLY A 147 4.30 10.04 15.49
N ARG A 148 4.08 10.84 14.44
CA ARG A 148 2.80 11.52 14.21
C ARG A 148 1.64 10.54 14.04
N MET A 149 1.84 9.42 13.33
CA MET A 149 0.79 8.41 13.18
C MET A 149 0.40 7.79 14.52
N TYR A 150 1.38 7.57 15.40
CA TYR A 150 1.14 7.07 16.75
C TYR A 150 0.39 8.09 17.62
N GLU A 151 0.81 9.35 17.60
CA GLU A 151 0.12 10.44 18.32
C GLU A 151 -1.34 10.58 17.88
N LEU A 152 -1.59 10.62 16.57
CA LEU A 152 -2.95 10.67 16.02
C LEU A 152 -3.80 9.46 16.43
N ALA A 153 -3.19 8.27 16.52
CA ALA A 153 -3.89 7.07 16.98
C ALA A 153 -4.29 7.18 18.45
N LEU A 154 -3.43 7.76 19.31
CA LEU A 154 -3.73 8.02 20.72
C LEU A 154 -4.83 9.07 20.88
N GLU A 155 -4.81 10.13 20.08
CA GLU A 155 -5.86 11.14 20.06
C GLU A 155 -7.20 10.54 19.62
N PHE A 156 -7.18 9.76 18.54
CA PHE A 156 -8.36 9.05 18.07
C PHE A 156 -8.92 8.11 19.12
N ASP A 157 -8.07 7.41 19.89
CA ASP A 157 -8.54 6.47 20.91
C ASP A 157 -9.27 7.13 22.07
N LYS A 158 -8.98 8.41 22.37
CA LYS A 158 -9.66 9.18 23.42
C LYS A 158 -11.08 9.60 23.04
N LEU A 159 -11.44 9.56 21.76
CA LEU A 159 -12.75 9.99 21.26
C LEU A 159 -13.87 9.05 21.71
N SER A 160 -15.08 9.58 21.82
CA SER A 160 -16.26 8.77 22.08
C SER A 160 -16.55 7.81 20.91
N PRO A 161 -17.24 6.67 21.14
CA PRO A 161 -17.61 5.75 20.07
C PRO A 161 -18.37 6.42 18.91
N GLY A 162 -19.22 7.41 19.21
CA GLY A 162 -19.98 8.15 18.20
C GLY A 162 -19.08 9.00 17.30
N GLU A 163 -18.11 9.70 17.87
CA GLU A 163 -17.12 10.48 17.12
C GLU A 163 -16.21 9.59 16.28
N LYS A 164 -15.69 8.50 16.86
CA LYS A 164 -14.90 7.48 16.15
C LYS A 164 -15.66 6.98 14.92
N LEU A 165 -16.93 6.62 15.09
CA LEU A 165 -17.78 6.13 14.01
C LEU A 165 -18.01 7.20 12.94
N SER A 166 -18.28 8.45 13.33
CA SER A 166 -18.47 9.56 12.40
C SER A 166 -17.24 9.77 11.51
N ILE A 167 -16.04 9.80 12.11
CA ILE A 167 -14.78 9.93 11.39
C ILE A 167 -14.59 8.75 10.43
N ILE A 168 -14.80 7.51 10.88
CA ILE A 168 -14.66 6.31 10.03
C ILE A 168 -15.63 6.36 8.84
N LEU A 169 -16.90 6.69 9.07
CA LEU A 169 -17.91 6.79 8.01
C LEU A 169 -17.59 7.90 7.01
N SER A 170 -17.07 9.04 7.48
CA SER A 170 -16.59 10.12 6.59
C SER A 170 -15.42 9.65 5.72
N ALA A 171 -14.47 8.92 6.29
CA ALA A 171 -13.32 8.40 5.57
C ALA A 171 -13.71 7.36 4.52
N VAL A 172 -14.64 6.45 4.85
CA VAL A 172 -15.21 5.46 3.91
C VAL A 172 -15.92 6.16 2.74
N ARG A 173 -16.81 7.11 3.03
CA ARG A 173 -17.50 7.88 1.98
C ARG A 173 -16.52 8.61 1.07
N ASN A 174 -15.48 9.23 1.65
CA ASN A 174 -14.44 9.93 0.89
C ASN A 174 -13.63 8.99 0.00
N ARG A 175 -13.35 7.76 0.45
CA ARG A 175 -12.72 6.72 -0.38
C ARG A 175 -13.63 6.35 -1.56
N ASP A 176 -14.87 5.98 -1.28
CA ASP A 176 -15.81 5.52 -2.31
C ASP A 176 -16.14 6.63 -3.33
N ALA A 177 -16.05 7.91 -2.93
CA ALA A 177 -16.18 9.05 -3.84
C ALA A 177 -14.96 9.23 -4.76
N ARG A 178 -13.75 8.86 -4.32
CA ARG A 178 -12.55 8.84 -5.19
C ARG A 178 -12.60 7.68 -6.16
N ASP A 179 -12.96 6.51 -5.69
CA ASP A 179 -12.97 5.29 -6.51
C ASP A 179 -14.02 5.36 -7.63
N ARG A 180 -15.13 6.08 -7.40
CA ARG A 180 -16.15 6.35 -8.44
C ARG A 180 -15.71 7.31 -9.56
N LYS A 181 -14.60 8.03 -9.40
CA LYS A 181 -14.08 8.97 -10.41
C LYS A 181 -13.17 8.31 -11.44
N PHE A 182 -12.87 7.03 -11.28
CA PHE A 182 -12.03 6.21 -12.16
C PHE A 182 -12.84 5.02 -12.70
#